data_AF-A0A8J7C551-F1
#
_entry.id   AF-A0A8J7C551-F1
#
_cell.length_a   1.000
_cell.length_b   1.000
_cell.length_c   1.000
_cell.angle_alpha   90.00
_cell.angle_beta   90.00
_cell.angle_gamma   90.00
#
_symmetry.space_group_name_H-M   'P 1'
#
loop_
_entity.id
_entity.type
_entity.pdbx_description
1 polymer ?
#
loop_
_entity_poly.entity_id
_entity_poly.type
_entity_poly.pdbx_seq_one_letter_code
_entity_poly.pdbx_strand_id
1 'polypeptide(L)'
;MSNQSRKTAIRFLKTIGFAIGTRIWIRVSWDHKTESAPNSWRKYRINNKTVYCQYIFCGRITGKGFSLTKCTYGGRDKYGNTIWKQSTKKHTDGFAHVFKLSRIGATISFYPNQPTRGISNNHVKSCQTIFYEIDDLPLENQWDALQQLKQKTNLEPAAVVFTGGKSLHCYFRAKTALTPEQWLVLNRKLTITQTSDPAICNLARAMRLPGLFRRRVVDGVLSKPIPITVEQWSNCQYSPEQLESALDSTGLFPYGLSDERWRKWVHLLRRKHNGEDVNPSSVLLLKELQQGVPNERLLLHSKRRTIQPLYRQNSTSLLLKQLRGSAETIPLSICLTQIDQTLIKQGDSQGNRNNSGYKLARNLLGTSAALEEQGIAYYPTPQSLFRQYCKRCNPPLDAEEALLIWQSANSKPAYPTRDTASIARSIKWWRSQHHSTE
;
A
#
# COMPACT_ATOMS: atom_id res chain seq x y z
N MET A 1 3.71 0.93 -33.43
CA MET A 1 3.45 0.19 -32.16
C MET A 1 3.50 -1.28 -32.49
N SER A 2 4.24 -2.13 -31.76
CA SER A 2 4.25 -3.56 -32.07
C SER A 2 2.89 -4.17 -31.74
N ASN A 3 2.19 -4.69 -32.75
CA ASN A 3 0.94 -5.42 -32.58
C ASN A 3 1.11 -6.59 -31.60
N GLN A 4 2.31 -7.18 -31.58
CA GLN A 4 2.67 -8.28 -30.69
C GLN A 4 2.62 -7.88 -29.21
N SER A 5 3.22 -6.75 -28.84
CA SER A 5 3.23 -6.28 -27.44
C SER A 5 1.81 -6.08 -26.88
N ARG A 6 0.89 -5.59 -27.72
CA ARG A 6 -0.53 -5.44 -27.36
C ARG A 6 -1.20 -6.80 -27.15
N LYS A 7 -1.00 -7.75 -28.08
CA LYS A 7 -1.53 -9.11 -27.97
C LYS A 7 -1.02 -9.80 -26.70
N THR A 8 0.27 -9.68 -26.39
CA THR A 8 0.89 -10.18 -25.14
C THR A 8 0.18 -9.64 -23.90
N ALA A 9 0.02 -8.31 -23.80
CA ALA A 9 -0.63 -7.70 -22.64
C ALA A 9 -2.08 -8.14 -22.47
N ILE A 10 -2.86 -8.21 -23.56
CA ILE A 10 -4.26 -8.65 -23.53
C ILE A 10 -4.36 -10.12 -23.11
N ARG A 11 -3.53 -10.99 -23.71
CA ARG A 11 -3.51 -12.42 -23.38
C ARG A 11 -3.17 -12.60 -21.91
N PHE A 12 -2.11 -11.94 -21.43
CA PHE A 12 -1.72 -11.98 -20.02
C PHE A 12 -2.85 -11.59 -19.08
N LEU A 13 -3.49 -10.43 -19.31
CA LEU A 13 -4.60 -9.96 -18.47
C LEU A 13 -5.74 -10.98 -18.44
N LYS A 14 -6.11 -11.55 -19.59
CA LYS A 14 -7.12 -12.63 -19.65
C LYS A 14 -6.68 -13.88 -18.88
N THR A 15 -5.43 -14.30 -19.04
CA THR A 15 -4.86 -15.46 -18.36
C THR A 15 -4.97 -15.33 -16.85
N ILE A 16 -4.71 -14.15 -16.28
CA ILE A 16 -4.79 -13.90 -14.83
C ILE A 16 -6.19 -13.50 -14.32
N GLY A 17 -7.23 -13.59 -15.15
CA GLY A 17 -8.63 -13.46 -14.72
C GLY A 17 -9.34 -12.15 -15.10
N PHE A 18 -8.76 -11.29 -15.95
CA PHE A 18 -9.47 -10.12 -16.45
C PHE A 18 -10.39 -10.47 -17.62
N ALA A 19 -11.66 -10.09 -17.51
CA ALA A 19 -12.63 -10.19 -18.60
C ALA A 19 -12.84 -8.83 -19.29
N ILE A 20 -13.40 -8.84 -20.51
CA ILE A 20 -13.81 -7.60 -21.19
C ILE A 20 -14.80 -6.84 -20.29
N GLY A 21 -14.66 -5.51 -20.23
CA GLY A 21 -15.47 -4.65 -19.38
C GLY A 21 -15.02 -4.58 -17.93
N THR A 22 -14.17 -5.50 -17.45
CA THR A 22 -13.62 -5.42 -16.08
C THR A 22 -12.76 -4.18 -15.91
N ARG A 23 -12.72 -3.66 -14.67
CA ARG A 23 -11.96 -2.46 -14.34
C ARG A 23 -10.46 -2.77 -14.40
N ILE A 24 -9.67 -1.80 -14.84
CA ILE A 24 -8.22 -1.82 -14.73
C ILE A 24 -7.71 -0.51 -14.14
N TRP A 25 -6.89 -0.61 -13.09
CA TRP A 25 -6.10 0.49 -12.55
C TRP A 25 -4.66 0.41 -13.05
N ILE A 26 -4.14 1.56 -13.49
CA ILE A 26 -2.75 1.72 -13.90
C ILE A 26 -2.13 2.86 -13.10
N ARG A 27 -1.00 2.58 -12.47
CA ARG A 27 -0.11 3.59 -11.89
C ARG A 27 1.03 3.85 -12.86
N VAL A 28 1.29 5.13 -13.10
CA VAL A 28 2.40 5.62 -13.90
C VAL A 28 3.26 6.52 -13.01
N SER A 29 4.55 6.23 -12.93
CA SER A 29 5.51 7.00 -12.13
C SER A 29 6.83 7.23 -12.86
N TRP A 30 7.51 8.30 -12.49
CA TRP A 30 8.90 8.55 -12.89
C TRP A 30 9.78 8.30 -11.66
N ASP A 31 10.44 7.15 -11.62
CA ASP A 31 11.11 6.65 -10.42
C ASP A 31 12.64 6.81 -10.48
N HIS A 32 13.16 7.49 -11.50
CA HIS A 32 14.60 7.68 -11.66
C HIS A 32 15.07 8.84 -10.77
N LYS A 33 16.11 8.57 -9.96
CA LYS A 33 16.64 9.55 -9.00
C LYS A 33 17.48 10.65 -9.66
N THR A 34 18.27 10.26 -10.66
CA THR A 34 19.25 11.13 -11.33
C THR A 34 18.76 11.64 -12.68
N GLU A 35 17.86 10.90 -13.34
CA GLU A 35 17.33 11.27 -14.65
C GLU A 35 16.09 12.15 -14.55
N SER A 36 16.11 13.25 -15.27
CA SER A 36 14.99 14.19 -15.28
C SER A 36 13.81 13.64 -16.07
N ALA A 37 12.60 13.81 -15.52
CA ALA A 37 11.39 13.49 -16.27
C ALA A 37 11.22 14.47 -17.44
N PRO A 38 10.51 14.08 -18.51
CA PRO A 38 10.18 14.98 -19.61
C PRO A 38 9.56 16.29 -19.09
N ASN A 39 9.83 17.43 -19.73
CA ASN A 39 9.37 18.75 -19.29
C ASN A 39 7.85 18.83 -19.06
N SER A 40 7.06 18.05 -19.81
CA SER A 40 5.61 17.95 -19.63
C SER A 40 5.16 17.23 -18.35
N TRP A 41 6.08 16.60 -17.62
CA TRP A 41 5.78 15.86 -16.40
C TRP A 41 5.59 16.81 -15.23
N ARG A 42 4.43 16.75 -14.58
CA ARG A 42 4.15 17.57 -13.41
C ARG A 42 5.13 17.24 -12.30
N LYS A 43 5.73 18.28 -11.73
CA LYS A 43 6.65 18.20 -10.61
C LYS A 43 6.30 19.28 -9.59
N TYR A 44 6.70 19.04 -8.36
CA TYR A 44 6.56 19.98 -7.25
C TYR A 44 7.81 19.88 -6.37
N ARG A 45 8.05 20.89 -5.53
CA ARG A 45 9.23 20.91 -4.66
C ARG A 45 8.84 20.56 -3.22
N ILE A 46 9.62 19.71 -2.57
CA ILE A 46 9.57 19.46 -1.13
C ILE A 46 10.99 19.60 -0.60
N ASN A 47 11.24 20.51 0.35
CA ASN A 47 12.55 20.75 0.98
C ASN A 47 13.70 20.85 -0.05
N ASN A 48 13.54 21.74 -1.04
CA ASN A 48 14.44 21.93 -2.17
C ASN A 48 14.62 20.73 -3.12
N LYS A 49 14.05 19.55 -2.83
CA LYS A 49 14.05 18.38 -3.71
C LYS A 49 12.88 18.44 -4.69
N THR A 50 13.16 18.14 -5.95
CA THR A 50 12.13 17.98 -6.99
C THR A 50 11.47 16.61 -6.84
N VAL A 51 10.14 16.60 -6.78
CA VAL A 51 9.33 15.38 -6.74
C VAL A 51 8.42 15.34 -7.96
N TYR A 52 8.50 14.26 -8.71
CA TYR A 52 7.65 14.03 -9.87
C TYR A 52 6.29 13.46 -9.44
N CYS A 53 5.21 14.03 -9.97
CA CYS A 53 3.87 13.55 -9.69
C CYS A 53 3.68 12.14 -10.25
N GLN A 54 2.97 11.29 -9.51
CA GLN A 54 2.46 10.03 -10.04
C GLN A 54 1.12 10.28 -10.74
N TYR A 55 0.85 9.54 -11.81
CA TYR A 55 -0.45 9.54 -12.47
C TYR A 55 -1.16 8.22 -12.23
N ILE A 56 -2.41 8.33 -11.77
CA ILE A 56 -3.30 7.19 -11.61
C ILE A 56 -4.31 7.23 -12.74
N PHE A 57 -4.54 6.08 -13.36
CA PHE A 57 -5.57 5.90 -14.37
C PHE A 57 -6.49 4.77 -13.95
N CYS A 58 -7.76 4.91 -14.31
CA CYS A 58 -8.76 3.88 -14.14
C CYS A 58 -9.55 3.77 -15.43
N GLY A 59 -9.80 2.55 -15.90
CA GLY A 59 -10.64 2.33 -17.07
C GLY A 59 -11.14 0.90 -17.14
N ARG A 60 -11.34 0.39 -18.35
CA ARG A 60 -11.91 -0.95 -18.58
C ARG A 60 -11.16 -1.71 -19.65
N ILE A 61 -11.07 -3.02 -19.47
CA ILE A 61 -10.59 -3.95 -20.49
C ILE A 61 -11.52 -3.90 -21.70
N THR A 62 -10.94 -3.87 -22.90
CA THR A 62 -11.63 -3.85 -24.18
C THR A 62 -11.12 -4.99 -25.07
N GLY A 63 -11.82 -5.31 -26.16
CA GLY A 63 -11.33 -6.29 -27.13
C GLY A 63 -9.97 -5.93 -27.75
N LYS A 64 -9.61 -4.64 -27.76
CA LYS A 64 -8.34 -4.13 -28.30
C LYS A 64 -7.29 -3.83 -27.23
N GLY A 65 -7.51 -4.12 -25.95
CA GLY A 65 -6.61 -3.71 -24.87
C GLY A 65 -7.38 -3.22 -23.66
N PHE A 66 -7.25 -1.93 -23.38
CA PHE A 66 -8.02 -1.26 -22.34
C PHE A 66 -8.15 0.22 -22.68
N SER A 67 -9.25 0.82 -22.22
CA SER A 67 -9.39 2.27 -22.15
C SER A 67 -8.88 2.76 -20.79
N LEU A 68 -8.47 4.02 -20.72
CA LEU A 68 -8.03 4.64 -19.47
C LEU A 68 -8.59 6.05 -19.35
N THR A 69 -9.01 6.42 -18.15
CA THR A 69 -9.32 7.79 -17.81
C THR A 69 -8.36 8.24 -16.73
N LYS A 70 -7.74 9.42 -16.90
CA LYS A 70 -6.86 9.97 -15.87
C LYS A 70 -7.67 10.24 -14.61
N CYS A 71 -7.17 9.82 -13.46
CA CYS A 71 -7.80 10.07 -12.18
C CYS A 71 -7.20 11.31 -11.49
N THR A 72 -8.03 12.01 -10.75
CA THR A 72 -7.66 13.10 -9.83
C THR A 72 -8.09 12.73 -8.42
N TYR A 73 -7.58 13.48 -7.44
CA TYR A 73 -8.01 13.33 -6.05
C TYR A 73 -9.52 13.52 -5.95
N GLY A 74 -10.21 12.53 -5.38
CA GLY A 74 -11.66 12.50 -5.19
C GLY A 74 -12.07 12.56 -3.72
N GLY A 75 -11.14 12.89 -2.81
CA GLY A 75 -11.36 12.87 -1.37
C GLY A 75 -10.72 11.66 -0.68
N ARG A 76 -11.10 11.44 0.57
CA ARG A 76 -10.72 10.26 1.36
C ARG A 76 -11.96 9.49 1.80
N ASP A 77 -11.82 8.17 1.96
CA ASP A 77 -12.85 7.36 2.59
C ASP A 77 -12.84 7.55 4.12
N LYS A 78 -13.79 6.88 4.80
CA LYS A 78 -13.90 6.92 6.27
C LYS A 78 -12.67 6.38 7.02
N TYR A 79 -11.78 5.68 6.33
CA TYR A 79 -10.53 5.15 6.86
C TYR A 79 -9.31 5.99 6.45
N GLY A 80 -9.53 7.20 5.90
CA GLY A 80 -8.47 8.09 5.46
C GLY A 80 -7.70 7.60 4.23
N ASN A 81 -8.23 6.65 3.46
CA ASN A 81 -7.65 6.19 2.20
C ASN A 81 -8.09 7.07 1.05
N THR A 82 -7.18 7.31 0.10
CA THR A 82 -7.47 8.17 -1.04
C THR A 82 -8.49 7.51 -1.97
N ILE A 83 -9.57 8.25 -2.25
CA ILE A 83 -10.52 7.94 -3.31
C ILE A 83 -10.09 8.70 -4.56
N TRP A 84 -10.13 8.02 -5.69
CA TRP A 84 -9.76 8.58 -6.98
C TRP A 84 -11.01 8.82 -7.83
N LYS A 85 -11.14 10.03 -8.37
CA LYS A 85 -12.23 10.41 -9.28
C LYS A 85 -11.70 10.43 -10.71
N GLN A 86 -12.41 9.79 -11.64
CA GLN A 86 -12.09 9.88 -13.06
C GLN A 86 -12.32 11.30 -13.58
N SER A 87 -11.34 11.86 -14.28
CA SER A 87 -11.43 13.17 -14.93
C SER A 87 -12.13 13.09 -16.29
N THR A 88 -12.28 14.22 -16.97
CA THR A 88 -12.78 14.28 -18.36
C THR A 88 -11.77 13.74 -19.37
N LYS A 89 -10.48 13.65 -19.02
CA LYS A 89 -9.43 13.21 -19.93
C LYS A 89 -9.43 11.68 -20.09
N LYS A 90 -10.07 11.22 -21.17
CA LYS A 90 -10.18 9.82 -21.56
C LYS A 90 -9.21 9.47 -22.68
N HIS A 91 -8.60 8.30 -22.57
CA HIS A 91 -7.80 7.63 -23.57
C HIS A 91 -8.57 6.39 -24.02
N THR A 92 -9.18 6.47 -25.21
CA THR A 92 -9.92 5.34 -25.81
C THR A 92 -8.97 4.15 -26.03
N ASP A 93 -7.77 4.42 -26.54
CA ASP A 93 -6.67 3.48 -26.60
C ASP A 93 -5.69 3.70 -25.44
N GLY A 94 -6.09 3.23 -24.26
CA GLY A 94 -5.29 3.31 -23.04
C GLY A 94 -3.97 2.54 -23.14
N PHE A 95 -3.94 1.42 -23.87
CA PHE A 95 -2.71 0.65 -24.09
C PHE A 95 -1.68 1.47 -24.88
N ALA A 96 -2.06 2.06 -26.02
CA ALA A 96 -1.15 2.89 -26.80
C ALA A 96 -0.58 4.06 -25.98
N HIS A 97 -1.41 4.65 -25.11
CA HIS A 97 -0.99 5.72 -24.22
C HIS A 97 0.12 5.27 -23.26
N VAL A 98 -0.08 4.17 -22.51
CA VAL A 98 0.92 3.68 -21.54
C VAL A 98 2.13 3.04 -22.22
N PHE A 99 1.96 2.49 -23.43
CA PHE A 99 3.06 2.02 -24.27
C PHE A 99 4.01 3.16 -24.61
N LYS A 100 3.50 4.32 -25.05
CA LYS A 100 4.32 5.52 -25.30
C LYS A 100 5.06 5.96 -24.03
N LEU A 101 4.37 5.98 -22.88
CA LEU A 101 4.96 6.39 -21.60
C LEU A 101 6.06 5.43 -21.11
N SER A 102 5.87 4.12 -21.24
CA SER A 102 6.91 3.15 -20.87
C SER A 102 8.18 3.28 -21.73
N ARG A 103 8.03 3.52 -23.05
CA ARG A 103 9.16 3.72 -23.96
C ARG A 103 10.04 4.92 -23.58
N ILE A 104 9.45 6.00 -23.07
CA ILE A 104 10.22 7.17 -22.64
C ILE A 104 10.82 7.02 -21.24
N GLY A 105 10.52 5.92 -20.52
CA GLY A 105 11.14 5.61 -19.22
C GLY A 105 10.21 5.63 -18.01
N ALA A 106 8.93 5.94 -18.18
CA ALA A 106 7.99 5.87 -17.07
C ALA A 106 7.79 4.42 -16.61
N THR A 107 7.79 4.20 -15.30
CA THR A 107 7.33 2.95 -14.70
C THR A 107 5.83 2.85 -14.86
N ILE A 108 5.39 1.80 -15.55
CA ILE A 108 3.98 1.43 -15.64
C ILE A 108 3.74 0.22 -14.75
N SER A 109 2.72 0.31 -13.90
CA SER A 109 2.29 -0.80 -13.04
C SER A 109 0.77 -0.93 -13.06
N PHE A 110 0.27 -2.15 -12.94
CA PHE A 110 -1.14 -2.47 -12.81
C PHE A 110 -1.39 -3.18 -11.48
N TYR A 111 -2.64 -3.33 -11.08
CA TYR A 111 -3.01 -3.99 -9.82
C TYR A 111 -3.68 -5.32 -10.13
N PRO A 112 -3.06 -6.50 -9.94
CA PRO A 112 -3.72 -7.77 -10.27
C PRO A 112 -5.07 -7.93 -9.56
N ASN A 113 -5.10 -7.61 -8.26
CA ASN A 113 -6.34 -7.52 -7.49
C ASN A 113 -6.92 -6.10 -7.58
N GLN A 114 -8.03 -5.97 -8.31
CA GLN A 114 -8.56 -4.68 -8.75
C GLN A 114 -9.28 -3.92 -7.61
N PRO A 115 -8.78 -2.73 -7.22
CA PRO A 115 -9.49 -1.91 -6.26
C PRO A 115 -10.77 -1.30 -6.85
N THR A 116 -11.72 -0.97 -5.98
CA THR A 116 -13.05 -0.46 -6.38
C THR A 116 -13.04 1.04 -6.68
N ARG A 117 -12.42 1.86 -5.82
CA ARG A 117 -12.45 3.33 -5.91
C ARG A 117 -11.13 4.03 -5.58
N GLY A 118 -10.10 3.28 -5.22
CA GLY A 118 -8.76 3.82 -5.06
C GLY A 118 -7.71 2.75 -4.76
N ILE A 119 -6.43 3.09 -4.87
CA ILE A 119 -5.32 2.12 -4.92
C ILE A 119 -4.83 1.62 -3.54
N SER A 120 -5.71 1.52 -2.56
CA SER A 120 -5.42 1.06 -1.19
C SER A 120 -6.04 -0.30 -0.92
N ASN A 121 -5.49 -1.05 0.04
CA ASN A 121 -5.98 -2.37 0.46
C ASN A 121 -7.49 -2.39 0.76
N ASN A 122 -7.99 -1.40 1.48
CA ASN A 122 -9.42 -1.30 1.86
C ASN A 122 -10.38 -1.20 0.68
N HIS A 123 -9.88 -0.87 -0.50
CA HIS A 123 -10.68 -0.78 -1.72
C HIS A 123 -10.65 -2.07 -2.54
N VAL A 124 -9.80 -3.03 -2.22
CA VAL A 124 -9.84 -4.38 -2.80
C VAL A 124 -10.90 -5.19 -2.05
N LYS A 125 -11.83 -5.79 -2.80
CA LYS A 125 -12.97 -6.55 -2.25
C LYS A 125 -13.03 -7.99 -2.74
N SER A 126 -12.24 -8.31 -3.74
CA SER A 126 -12.21 -9.60 -4.40
C SER A 126 -10.87 -9.73 -5.11
N CYS A 127 -10.26 -10.91 -5.03
CA CYS A 127 -8.95 -11.20 -5.59
C CYS A 127 -9.05 -12.39 -6.54
N GLN A 128 -8.42 -12.30 -7.71
CA GLN A 128 -8.51 -13.34 -8.75
C GLN A 128 -7.20 -14.13 -8.91
N THR A 129 -6.13 -13.64 -8.30
CA THR A 129 -4.79 -14.18 -8.48
C THR A 129 -3.99 -14.00 -7.20
N ILE A 130 -3.31 -15.06 -6.74
CA ILE A 130 -2.17 -14.92 -5.83
C ILE A 130 -0.89 -14.80 -6.66
N PHE A 131 0.11 -14.12 -6.14
CA PHE A 131 1.33 -13.82 -6.87
C PHE A 131 2.52 -13.59 -5.93
N TYR A 132 3.70 -13.89 -6.45
CA TYR A 132 4.97 -13.58 -5.81
C TYR A 132 6.00 -13.10 -6.84
N GLU A 133 7.12 -12.59 -6.35
CA GLU A 133 8.29 -12.24 -7.16
C GLU A 133 9.52 -12.95 -6.62
N ILE A 134 10.41 -13.37 -7.53
CA ILE A 134 11.74 -13.87 -7.18
C ILE A 134 12.72 -12.80 -7.66
N ASP A 135 13.47 -12.19 -6.75
CA ASP A 135 14.39 -11.10 -7.11
C ASP A 135 15.71 -11.11 -6.35
N ASP A 136 15.87 -12.06 -5.43
CA ASP A 136 17.04 -12.33 -4.62
C ASP A 136 17.99 -13.36 -5.26
N LEU A 137 17.50 -14.15 -6.23
CA LEU A 137 18.28 -15.15 -6.95
C LEU A 137 18.70 -14.69 -8.37
N PRO A 138 19.81 -15.20 -8.93
CA PRO A 138 20.10 -15.12 -10.37
C PRO A 138 18.96 -15.71 -11.22
N LEU A 139 18.71 -15.17 -12.42
CA LEU A 139 17.54 -15.54 -13.24
C LEU A 139 17.41 -17.04 -13.54
N GLU A 140 18.52 -17.73 -13.79
CA GLU A 140 18.53 -19.19 -13.99
C GLU A 140 18.01 -19.94 -12.74
N ASN A 141 18.51 -19.57 -11.56
CA ASN A 141 18.07 -20.14 -10.28
C ASN A 141 16.62 -19.80 -9.94
N GLN A 142 16.05 -18.73 -10.51
CA GLN A 142 14.62 -18.41 -10.33
C GLN A 142 13.73 -19.44 -11.03
N TRP A 143 14.17 -19.98 -12.17
CA TRP A 143 13.45 -21.05 -12.85
C TRP A 143 13.51 -22.36 -12.07
N ASP A 144 14.67 -22.67 -11.49
CA ASP A 144 14.81 -23.84 -10.62
C ASP A 144 13.91 -23.73 -9.39
N ALA A 145 13.85 -22.56 -8.75
CA ALA A 145 12.96 -22.32 -7.62
C ALA A 145 11.48 -22.50 -8.00
N LEU A 146 11.09 -22.09 -9.22
CA LEU A 146 9.75 -22.30 -9.75
C LEU A 146 9.46 -23.80 -10.01
N GLN A 147 10.41 -24.54 -10.59
CA GLN A 147 10.25 -25.99 -10.81
C GLN A 147 10.17 -26.75 -9.49
N GLN A 148 10.98 -26.39 -8.50
CA GLN A 148 10.91 -26.97 -7.16
C GLN A 148 9.56 -26.70 -6.49
N LEU A 149 8.98 -25.49 -6.66
CA LEU A 149 7.63 -25.20 -6.18
C LEU A 149 6.61 -26.13 -6.82
N LYS A 150 6.67 -26.29 -8.15
CA LYS A 150 5.78 -27.17 -8.90
C LYS A 150 5.91 -28.62 -8.44
N GLN A 151 7.13 -29.12 -8.22
CA GLN A 151 7.35 -30.48 -7.71
C GLN A 151 6.77 -30.68 -6.31
N LYS A 152 6.90 -29.69 -5.41
CA LYS A 152 6.44 -29.80 -4.01
C LYS A 152 4.93 -29.62 -3.84
N THR A 153 4.30 -28.84 -4.69
CA THR A 153 2.90 -28.39 -4.52
C THR A 153 1.97 -28.85 -5.63
N ASN A 154 2.53 -29.34 -6.75
CA ASN A 154 1.82 -29.58 -8.00
C ASN A 154 1.08 -28.33 -8.56
N LEU A 155 1.47 -27.13 -8.11
CA LEU A 155 0.95 -25.88 -8.63
C LEU A 155 1.81 -25.40 -9.80
N GLU A 156 1.14 -25.05 -10.90
CA GLU A 156 1.73 -24.40 -12.06
C GLU A 156 1.19 -22.98 -12.18
N PRO A 157 2.05 -21.96 -12.39
CA PRO A 157 1.58 -20.60 -12.57
C PRO A 157 0.73 -20.48 -13.84
N ALA A 158 -0.33 -19.67 -13.76
CA ALA A 158 -1.08 -19.22 -14.93
C ALA A 158 -0.20 -18.36 -15.84
N ALA A 159 0.71 -17.56 -15.28
CA ALA A 159 1.69 -16.79 -16.04
C ALA A 159 2.98 -16.54 -15.25
N VAL A 160 4.10 -16.51 -15.96
CA VAL A 160 5.42 -16.10 -15.46
C VAL A 160 5.90 -14.92 -16.30
N VAL A 161 6.20 -13.79 -15.66
CA VAL A 161 6.55 -12.53 -16.32
C VAL A 161 7.98 -12.14 -15.98
N PHE A 162 8.83 -12.03 -16.99
CA PHE A 162 10.12 -11.36 -16.83
C PHE A 162 9.94 -9.85 -16.80
N THR A 163 10.43 -9.20 -15.75
CA THR A 163 10.16 -7.77 -15.51
C THR A 163 11.01 -6.80 -16.33
N GLY A 164 11.77 -7.30 -17.32
CA GLY A 164 12.81 -6.53 -18.01
C GLY A 164 13.97 -6.20 -17.08
N GLY A 165 14.26 -7.09 -16.13
CA GLY A 165 15.07 -6.80 -14.98
C GLY A 165 15.79 -7.98 -14.36
N LYS A 166 15.72 -8.10 -13.02
CA LYS A 166 16.33 -9.20 -12.26
C LYS A 166 15.28 -10.14 -11.67
N SER A 167 14.03 -10.03 -12.07
CA SER A 167 12.94 -10.73 -11.40
C SER A 167 11.94 -11.36 -12.35
N LEU A 168 11.50 -12.55 -11.98
CA LEU A 168 10.30 -13.21 -12.46
C LEU A 168 9.15 -12.87 -11.50
N HIS A 169 8.00 -12.49 -12.07
CA HIS A 169 6.73 -12.42 -11.36
C HIS A 169 5.88 -13.62 -11.73
N CYS A 170 5.43 -14.37 -10.73
CA CYS A 170 4.65 -15.59 -10.91
C CYS A 170 3.21 -15.36 -10.45
N TYR A 171 2.23 -15.78 -11.25
CA TYR A 171 0.80 -15.58 -11.00
C TYR A 171 0.04 -16.90 -11.01
N PHE A 172 -0.74 -17.17 -9.97
CA PHE A 172 -1.59 -18.35 -9.86
C PHE A 172 -3.05 -17.91 -9.82
N ARG A 173 -3.83 -18.35 -10.80
CA ARG A 173 -5.22 -17.93 -10.96
C ARG A 173 -6.14 -18.74 -10.06
N ALA A 174 -6.98 -18.04 -9.33
CA ALA A 174 -8.09 -18.66 -8.60
C ALA A 174 -9.24 -18.94 -9.57
N LYS A 175 -9.85 -20.12 -9.44
CA LYS A 175 -11.03 -20.54 -10.21
C LYS A 175 -12.26 -19.76 -9.78
N THR A 176 -12.40 -19.53 -8.48
CA THR A 176 -13.39 -18.65 -7.85
C THR A 176 -12.67 -17.48 -7.19
N ALA A 177 -13.35 -16.35 -7.11
CA ALA A 177 -12.72 -15.15 -6.56
C ALA A 177 -12.49 -15.31 -5.05
N LEU A 178 -11.27 -15.00 -4.60
CA LEU A 178 -10.88 -15.05 -3.19
C LEU A 178 -11.37 -13.81 -2.45
N THR A 179 -11.76 -13.98 -1.19
CA THR A 179 -11.90 -12.84 -0.27
C THR A 179 -10.52 -12.24 0.03
N PRO A 180 -10.43 -10.97 0.45
CA PRO A 180 -9.17 -10.38 0.89
C PRO A 180 -8.45 -11.19 1.97
N GLU A 181 -9.20 -11.79 2.89
CA GLU A 181 -8.69 -12.59 4.01
C GLU A 181 -8.08 -13.91 3.51
N GLN A 182 -8.81 -14.65 2.66
CA GLN A 182 -8.29 -15.86 2.00
C GLN A 182 -7.04 -15.55 1.18
N TRP A 183 -7.09 -14.47 0.40
CA TRP A 183 -5.94 -14.04 -0.41
C TRP A 183 -4.72 -13.75 0.46
N LEU A 184 -4.88 -13.05 1.58
CA LEU A 184 -3.77 -12.73 2.47
C LEU A 184 -3.10 -14.00 3.02
N VAL A 185 -3.88 -14.97 3.49
CA VAL A 185 -3.33 -16.23 4.02
C VAL A 185 -2.59 -17.00 2.92
N LEU A 186 -3.24 -17.23 1.78
CA LEU A 186 -2.66 -17.99 0.65
C LEU A 186 -1.41 -17.31 0.08
N ASN A 187 -1.44 -15.99 -0.14
CA ASN A 187 -0.31 -15.27 -0.69
C ASN A 187 0.89 -15.23 0.26
N ARG A 188 0.65 -15.24 1.57
CA ARG A 188 1.72 -15.36 2.58
C ARG A 188 2.29 -16.76 2.64
N LYS A 189 1.46 -17.81 2.62
CA LYS A 189 1.94 -19.20 2.51
C LYS A 189 2.84 -19.37 1.29
N LEU A 190 2.41 -18.83 0.13
CA LEU A 190 3.21 -18.82 -1.10
C LEU A 190 4.52 -18.03 -0.94
N THR A 191 4.47 -16.85 -0.33
CA THR A 191 5.65 -16.01 -0.05
C THR A 191 6.66 -16.70 0.86
N ILE A 192 6.21 -17.39 1.90
CA ILE A 192 7.07 -18.19 2.78
C ILE A 192 7.71 -19.34 2.02
N THR A 193 6.90 -20.10 1.28
CA THR A 193 7.36 -21.28 0.53
C THR A 193 8.46 -20.93 -0.48
N GLN A 194 8.43 -19.70 -1.01
CA GLN A 194 9.40 -19.20 -1.99
C GLN A 194 10.43 -18.23 -1.40
N THR A 195 10.39 -17.98 -0.09
CA THR A 195 11.25 -16.98 0.59
C THR A 195 11.21 -15.58 -0.09
N SER A 196 10.08 -15.19 -0.67
CA SER A 196 9.94 -13.94 -1.42
C SER A 196 9.80 -12.71 -0.51
N ASP A 197 9.93 -11.50 -1.08
CA ASP A 197 9.75 -10.23 -0.35
C ASP A 197 8.34 -10.16 0.30
N PRO A 198 8.26 -10.10 1.65
CA PRO A 198 6.99 -9.99 2.36
C PRO A 198 6.14 -8.78 1.97
N ALA A 199 6.73 -7.71 1.40
CA ALA A 199 5.99 -6.54 0.93
C ALA A 199 5.09 -6.82 -0.28
N ILE A 200 5.22 -7.99 -0.91
CA ILE A 200 4.31 -8.47 -1.96
C ILE A 200 2.92 -8.81 -1.39
N CYS A 201 2.83 -9.18 -0.10
CA CYS A 201 1.59 -9.51 0.62
C CYS A 201 0.77 -8.26 0.96
N ASN A 202 0.41 -7.52 -0.10
CA ASN A 202 -0.32 -6.27 -0.09
C ASN A 202 -1.46 -6.42 -1.10
N LEU A 203 -2.71 -6.35 -0.64
CA LEU A 203 -3.90 -6.55 -1.48
C LEU A 203 -3.90 -5.63 -2.71
N ALA A 204 -3.47 -4.38 -2.55
CA ALA A 204 -3.31 -3.42 -3.63
C ALA A 204 -1.85 -3.33 -4.12
N ARG A 205 -1.14 -4.45 -4.22
CA ARG A 205 0.23 -4.49 -4.79
C ARG A 205 0.18 -4.13 -6.28
N ALA A 206 1.01 -3.15 -6.65
CA ALA A 206 1.19 -2.77 -8.03
C ALA A 206 2.31 -3.63 -8.65
N MET A 207 2.02 -4.29 -9.77
CA MET A 207 2.91 -5.20 -10.50
C MET A 207 3.24 -4.67 -11.89
N ARG A 208 4.33 -5.15 -12.49
CA ARG A 208 4.73 -4.78 -13.86
C ARG A 208 3.77 -5.39 -14.88
N LEU A 209 3.34 -4.61 -15.86
CA LEU A 209 2.44 -5.06 -16.93
C LEU A 209 3.28 -5.52 -18.15
N PRO A 210 3.23 -6.81 -18.55
CA PRO A 210 3.90 -7.28 -19.75
C PRO A 210 3.36 -6.65 -21.04
N GLY A 211 4.18 -6.66 -22.09
CA GLY A 211 3.92 -5.94 -23.33
C GLY A 211 4.29 -4.46 -23.27
N LEU A 212 4.94 -4.01 -22.21
CA LEU A 212 5.51 -2.67 -22.05
C LEU A 212 7.02 -2.75 -21.84
N PHE A 213 7.66 -1.61 -21.57
CA PHE A 213 9.10 -1.55 -21.37
C PHE A 213 9.47 -1.13 -19.94
N ARG A 214 10.60 -1.67 -19.48
CA ARG A 214 11.36 -1.16 -18.36
C ARG A 214 12.58 -0.40 -18.90
N ARG A 215 12.92 0.71 -18.24
CA ARG A 215 14.21 1.39 -18.42
C ARG A 215 14.87 1.57 -17.06
N ARG A 216 16.19 1.56 -17.04
CA ARG A 216 17.04 1.73 -15.86
C ARG A 216 18.07 2.83 -16.15
N VAL A 217 18.54 3.52 -15.12
CA VAL A 217 19.70 4.39 -15.25
C VAL A 217 20.96 3.53 -15.15
N VAL A 218 21.85 3.65 -16.13
CA VAL A 218 23.17 3.01 -16.18
C VAL A 218 24.15 4.13 -16.48
N ASP A 219 25.13 4.33 -15.60
CA ASP A 219 26.14 5.40 -15.72
C ASP A 219 25.55 6.79 -15.93
N GLY A 220 24.50 7.10 -15.19
CA GLY A 220 23.80 8.39 -15.27
C GLY A 220 22.88 8.55 -16.48
N VAL A 221 22.79 7.56 -17.38
CA VAL A 221 21.98 7.61 -18.60
C VAL A 221 20.87 6.56 -18.60
N LEU A 222 19.68 6.94 -19.06
CA LEU A 222 18.57 6.02 -19.23
C LEU A 222 18.83 4.97 -20.34
N SER A 223 19.02 3.72 -19.94
CA SER A 223 19.22 2.54 -20.82
C SER A 223 18.17 2.40 -21.93
N LYS A 224 18.47 1.59 -22.96
CA LYS A 224 17.50 1.24 -24.01
C LYS A 224 16.24 0.59 -23.40
N PRO A 225 15.05 0.72 -24.02
CA PRO A 225 13.84 0.04 -23.56
C PRO A 225 14.02 -1.49 -23.50
N ILE A 226 13.93 -2.06 -22.30
CA ILE A 226 13.98 -3.51 -22.06
C ILE A 226 12.53 -4.01 -22.01
N PRO A 227 12.13 -4.98 -22.86
CA PRO A 227 10.76 -5.46 -22.87
C PRO A 227 10.42 -6.22 -21.58
N ILE A 228 9.19 -6.03 -21.11
CA ILE A 228 8.58 -6.84 -20.06
C ILE A 228 7.80 -7.94 -20.79
N THR A 229 8.28 -9.17 -20.68
CA THR A 229 7.84 -10.32 -21.45
C THR A 229 7.12 -11.32 -20.55
N VAL A 230 6.27 -12.14 -21.16
CA VAL A 230 5.70 -13.30 -20.48
C VAL A 230 6.46 -14.49 -21.01
N GLU A 231 7.13 -15.19 -20.11
CA GLU A 231 8.02 -16.31 -20.41
C GLU A 231 7.26 -17.63 -20.44
N GLN A 232 6.27 -17.79 -19.55
CA GLN A 232 5.41 -18.96 -19.48
C GLN A 232 3.95 -18.55 -19.27
N TRP A 233 3.05 -19.35 -19.82
CA TRP A 233 1.61 -19.24 -19.64
C TRP A 233 1.02 -20.64 -19.54
N SER A 234 -0.01 -20.79 -18.73
CA SER A 234 -0.85 -21.98 -18.68
C SER A 234 -2.32 -21.56 -18.57
N ASN A 235 -3.23 -22.52 -18.72
CA ASN A 235 -4.65 -22.34 -18.44
C ASN A 235 -5.00 -22.81 -17.02
N CYS A 236 -4.01 -23.08 -16.17
CA CYS A 236 -4.20 -23.60 -14.83
C CYS A 236 -4.96 -22.59 -13.97
N GLN A 237 -5.95 -23.11 -13.24
CA GLN A 237 -6.76 -22.38 -12.29
C GLN A 237 -7.11 -23.31 -11.14
N TYR A 238 -7.12 -22.78 -9.93
CA TYR A 238 -7.23 -23.57 -8.70
C TYR A 238 -8.35 -23.02 -7.82
N SER A 239 -9.13 -23.90 -7.19
CA SER A 239 -10.03 -23.48 -6.12
C SER A 239 -9.22 -22.98 -4.91
N PRO A 240 -9.82 -22.19 -4.01
CA PRO A 240 -9.16 -21.78 -2.76
C PRO A 240 -8.63 -22.98 -1.97
N GLU A 241 -9.40 -24.06 -1.92
CA GLU A 241 -9.06 -25.29 -1.20
C GLU A 241 -7.89 -26.02 -1.85
N GLN A 242 -7.85 -26.08 -3.19
CA GLN A 242 -6.71 -26.65 -3.91
C GLN A 242 -5.42 -25.88 -3.66
N LEU A 243 -5.48 -24.54 -3.65
CA LEU A 243 -4.31 -23.71 -3.31
C LEU A 243 -3.87 -23.93 -1.86
N GLU A 244 -4.81 -24.01 -0.94
CA GLU A 244 -4.52 -24.24 0.48
C GLU A 244 -3.87 -25.61 0.71
N SER A 245 -4.50 -26.68 0.24
CA SER A 245 -3.97 -28.05 0.39
C SER A 245 -2.59 -28.20 -0.25
N ALA A 246 -2.37 -27.63 -1.43
CA ALA A 246 -1.08 -27.67 -2.12
C ALA A 246 0.03 -26.90 -1.39
N LEU A 247 -0.30 -25.81 -0.71
CA LEU A 247 0.67 -25.06 0.09
C LEU A 247 0.92 -25.73 1.45
N ASP A 248 -0.10 -26.34 2.05
CA ASP A 248 0.02 -27.07 3.32
C ASP A 248 0.79 -28.38 3.15
N SER A 249 0.73 -29.02 1.97
CA SER A 249 1.52 -30.23 1.65
C SER A 249 3.03 -30.00 1.65
N THR A 250 3.49 -28.74 1.68
CA THR A 250 4.91 -28.41 1.83
C THR A 250 5.47 -28.78 3.21
N GLY A 251 4.60 -29.07 4.19
CA GLY A 251 5.00 -29.34 5.58
C GLY A 251 5.43 -28.09 6.36
N LEU A 252 5.40 -26.90 5.76
CA LEU A 252 5.81 -25.65 6.41
C LEU A 252 4.76 -25.09 7.38
N PHE A 253 3.50 -25.56 7.30
CA PHE A 253 2.37 -24.98 8.06
C PHE A 253 1.63 -26.01 8.92
N PRO A 254 2.30 -26.84 9.74
CA PRO A 254 1.65 -27.89 10.53
C PRO A 254 0.62 -27.35 11.55
N TYR A 255 0.71 -26.07 11.89
CA TYR A 255 -0.20 -25.37 12.80
C TYR A 255 -0.93 -24.20 12.13
N GLY A 256 -1.05 -24.25 10.80
CA GLY A 256 -1.58 -23.17 9.98
C GLY A 256 -0.70 -21.91 9.97
N LEU A 257 -1.18 -20.87 9.31
CA LEU A 257 -0.48 -19.58 9.22
C LEU A 257 -1.29 -18.47 9.86
N SER A 258 -1.18 -18.35 11.18
CA SER A 258 -1.75 -17.21 11.88
C SER A 258 -1.03 -15.91 11.51
N ASP A 259 -1.73 -14.83 11.74
CA ASP A 259 -1.23 -13.47 11.59
C ASP A 259 -0.01 -13.16 12.47
N GLU A 260 0.06 -13.76 13.66
CA GLU A 260 1.21 -13.66 14.56
C GLU A 260 2.43 -14.43 14.02
N ARG A 261 2.22 -15.68 13.59
CA ARG A 261 3.25 -16.50 12.93
C ARG A 261 3.88 -15.78 11.75
N TRP A 262 3.03 -15.20 10.89
CA TRP A 262 3.48 -14.41 9.74
C TRP A 262 4.40 -13.26 10.17
N ARG A 263 4.02 -12.46 11.18
CA ARG A 263 4.84 -11.30 11.60
C ARG A 263 6.17 -11.72 12.18
N LYS A 264 6.18 -12.72 13.05
CA LYS A 264 7.41 -13.24 13.62
C LYS A 264 8.32 -13.80 12.52
N TRP A 265 7.75 -14.50 11.52
CA TRP A 265 8.50 -14.95 10.36
C TRP A 265 9.11 -13.78 9.58
N VAL A 266 8.35 -12.72 9.28
CA VAL A 266 8.85 -11.52 8.60
C VAL A 266 9.96 -10.82 9.41
N HIS A 267 9.81 -10.73 10.73
CA HIS A 267 10.80 -10.14 11.61
C HIS A 267 12.11 -10.95 11.59
N LEU A 268 12.03 -12.28 11.76
CA LEU A 268 13.19 -13.16 11.68
C LEU A 268 13.84 -13.13 10.29
N LEU A 269 13.05 -13.04 9.20
CA LEU A 269 13.58 -12.92 7.84
C LEU A 269 14.42 -11.64 7.69
N ARG A 270 13.96 -10.51 8.23
CA ARG A 270 14.73 -9.25 8.19
C ARG A 270 16.02 -9.35 8.99
N ARG A 271 15.99 -9.93 10.18
CA ARG A 271 17.17 -10.18 11.01
C ARG A 271 18.18 -11.05 10.27
N LYS A 272 17.72 -12.14 9.63
CA LYS A 272 18.54 -12.98 8.77
C LYS A 272 19.18 -12.19 7.62
N HIS A 273 18.41 -11.33 6.94
CA HIS A 273 18.95 -10.47 5.87
C HIS A 273 19.96 -9.42 6.37
N ASN A 274 19.89 -9.07 7.66
CA ASN A 274 20.87 -8.20 8.31
C ASN A 274 22.11 -8.96 8.82
N GLY A 275 22.23 -10.25 8.51
CA GLY A 275 23.39 -11.08 8.85
C GLY A 275 23.30 -11.77 10.22
N GLU A 276 22.16 -11.72 10.90
CA GLU A 276 21.97 -12.45 12.15
C GLU A 276 21.74 -13.95 11.88
N ASP A 277 22.33 -14.81 12.70
CA ASP A 277 22.12 -16.25 12.65
C ASP A 277 20.78 -16.62 13.30
N VAL A 278 19.70 -16.42 12.53
CA VAL A 278 18.34 -16.78 12.91
C VAL A 278 17.67 -17.59 11.80
N ASN A 279 16.83 -18.55 12.20
CA ASN A 279 16.03 -19.35 11.27
C ASN A 279 14.56 -18.89 11.28
N PRO A 280 14.08 -18.18 10.23
CA PRO A 280 12.69 -17.73 10.16
C PRO A 280 11.67 -18.86 10.22
N SER A 281 12.00 -20.05 9.69
CA SER A 281 11.08 -21.19 9.64
C SER A 281 10.76 -21.77 11.02
N SER A 282 11.61 -21.52 12.03
CA SER A 282 11.40 -21.99 13.41
C SER A 282 10.01 -21.61 13.96
N VAL A 283 9.55 -20.38 13.69
CA VAL A 283 8.26 -19.91 14.21
C VAL A 283 7.04 -20.58 13.58
N LEU A 284 7.21 -21.19 12.41
CA LEU A 284 6.15 -21.92 11.74
C LEU A 284 5.92 -23.30 12.38
N LEU A 285 6.95 -23.85 13.02
CA LEU A 285 6.97 -25.19 13.62
C LEU A 285 6.68 -25.20 15.13
N LEU A 286 6.50 -24.04 15.78
CA LEU A 286 6.15 -23.98 17.20
C LEU A 286 4.66 -24.29 17.41
N LYS A 287 4.29 -25.30 18.20
CA LYS A 287 2.88 -25.60 18.50
C LYS A 287 2.18 -24.45 19.25
N GLU A 288 2.88 -23.84 20.20
CA GLU A 288 2.33 -22.81 21.09
C GLU A 288 2.66 -21.39 20.60
N LEU A 289 1.74 -20.83 19.83
CA LEU A 289 1.63 -19.39 19.61
C LEU A 289 0.20 -18.88 19.89
N GLN A 290 -0.66 -19.72 20.49
CA GLN A 290 -2.04 -19.38 20.80
C GLN A 290 -2.23 -19.25 22.31
N GLN A 291 -2.33 -18.01 22.81
CA GLN A 291 -3.41 -17.62 23.73
C GLN A 291 -3.75 -16.14 23.52
N GLY A 292 -4.93 -15.90 22.96
CA GLY A 292 -5.54 -14.60 22.73
C GLY A 292 -7.00 -14.80 22.31
N VAL A 293 -7.83 -15.00 23.33
CA VAL A 293 -9.29 -15.23 23.46
C VAL A 293 -10.20 -14.86 22.25
N PRO A 294 -11.33 -15.59 22.02
CA PRO A 294 -12.15 -15.53 20.80
C PRO A 294 -12.94 -14.22 20.58
N ASN A 295 -13.15 -13.91 19.30
CA ASN A 295 -14.03 -12.88 18.76
C ASN A 295 -15.51 -13.18 19.07
N GLU A 296 -16.21 -12.24 19.71
CA GLU A 296 -17.67 -12.11 19.57
C GLU A 296 -18.09 -10.63 19.69
N ARG A 297 -19.13 -10.28 18.91
CA ARG A 297 -19.88 -8.99 18.85
C ARG A 297 -19.35 -7.90 17.91
N LEU A 298 -19.58 -8.11 16.62
CA LEU A 298 -19.92 -7.03 15.70
C LEU A 298 -21.44 -6.89 15.68
N LEU A 299 -21.99 -5.77 16.14
CA LEU A 299 -23.22 -5.14 15.64
C LEU A 299 -23.43 -3.81 16.37
N LEU A 300 -23.41 -2.68 15.63
CA LEU A 300 -24.44 -1.62 15.60
C LEU A 300 -23.89 -0.24 15.16
N HIS A 301 -24.39 0.19 13.99
CA HIS A 301 -24.99 1.49 13.70
C HIS A 301 -24.34 2.79 14.20
N SER A 302 -24.07 3.71 13.25
CA SER A 302 -24.32 5.14 13.46
C SER A 302 -24.42 5.91 12.13
N LYS A 303 -25.44 6.77 12.06
CA LYS A 303 -25.95 7.52 10.91
C LYS A 303 -25.11 8.77 10.59
N ARG A 304 -25.23 9.21 9.32
CA ARG A 304 -24.68 10.41 8.67
C ARG A 304 -24.89 11.73 9.45
N ARG A 305 -23.97 12.69 9.26
CA ARG A 305 -24.30 14.09 8.89
C ARG A 305 -23.21 14.70 8.01
N THR A 306 -23.67 15.49 7.04
CA THR A 306 -22.97 16.01 5.86
C THR A 306 -22.72 17.51 6.06
N ILE A 307 -21.51 18.03 5.84
CA ILE A 307 -21.29 19.47 5.57
C ILE A 307 -20.15 19.64 4.54
N GLN A 308 -20.45 20.36 3.47
CA GLN A 308 -19.57 20.95 2.44
C GLN A 308 -19.40 22.47 2.75
N PRO A 309 -18.67 23.30 1.97
CA PRO A 309 -17.24 23.32 1.64
C PRO A 309 -16.64 24.75 1.82
N LEU A 310 -15.46 25.00 1.24
CA LEU A 310 -14.85 26.28 0.80
C LEU A 310 -13.60 26.75 1.56
N TYR A 311 -12.47 26.72 0.83
CA TYR A 311 -11.17 27.20 1.25
C TYR A 311 -10.82 28.41 0.37
N ARG A 312 -10.76 29.61 0.98
CA ARG A 312 -10.14 30.81 0.40
C ARG A 312 -8.95 31.12 1.31
N GLN A 313 -7.74 30.96 0.76
CA GLN A 313 -6.50 31.30 1.44
C GLN A 313 -6.35 32.82 1.48
N ASN A 314 -5.97 33.36 2.64
CA ASN A 314 -5.01 34.48 2.82
C ASN A 314 -5.09 35.18 4.19
N SER A 315 -5.92 34.73 5.14
CA SER A 315 -6.07 35.38 6.47
C SER A 315 -5.44 34.59 7.64
N THR A 316 -4.80 33.45 7.37
CA THR A 316 -4.69 32.34 8.34
C THR A 316 -3.50 32.38 9.29
N SER A 317 -2.49 33.22 9.06
CA SER A 317 -1.29 33.33 9.92
C SER A 317 -1.51 34.18 11.18
N LEU A 318 -2.50 35.08 11.18
CA LEU A 318 -2.77 36.00 12.30
C LEU A 318 -3.54 35.35 13.46
N LEU A 319 -4.34 34.32 13.19
CA LEU A 319 -5.26 33.71 14.17
C LEU A 319 -4.58 32.86 15.26
N LEU A 320 -3.45 32.22 14.97
CA LEU A 320 -2.70 31.48 16.01
C LEU A 320 -1.79 32.39 16.83
N LYS A 321 -1.28 33.49 16.24
CA LYS A 321 -0.50 34.49 16.99
C LYS A 321 -1.32 35.14 18.11
N GLN A 322 -2.63 35.31 17.92
CA GLN A 322 -3.55 35.84 18.94
C GLN A 322 -3.83 34.89 20.12
N LEU A 323 -3.34 33.64 20.08
CA LEU A 323 -3.45 32.68 21.18
C LEU A 323 -2.22 32.64 22.09
N ARG A 324 -1.17 33.42 21.77
CA ARG A 324 -0.02 33.64 22.65
C ARG A 324 -0.47 34.46 23.85
N GLY A 325 -0.45 33.86 25.04
CA GLY A 325 -0.71 34.60 26.27
C GLY A 325 -1.20 33.76 27.47
N SER A 326 -1.73 32.55 27.28
CA SER A 326 -2.06 31.69 28.41
C SER A 326 -0.99 30.60 28.59
N ALA A 327 -0.43 30.48 29.79
CA ALA A 327 0.47 29.40 30.21
C ALA A 327 -0.22 28.01 30.27
N GLU A 328 -1.41 27.92 29.68
CA GLU A 328 -2.30 26.78 29.74
C GLU A 328 -1.92 25.76 28.67
N THR A 329 -1.56 24.56 29.13
CA THR A 329 -1.17 23.46 28.25
C THR A 329 -2.42 22.78 27.71
N ILE A 330 -2.58 22.67 26.39
CA ILE A 330 -3.79 22.12 25.76
C ILE A 330 -3.65 20.62 25.41
N PRO A 331 -4.74 19.83 25.37
CA PRO A 331 -4.64 18.45 24.91
C PRO A 331 -4.34 18.37 23.41
N LEU A 332 -3.19 17.83 22.98
CA LEU A 332 -2.79 17.70 21.58
C LEU A 332 -3.86 16.97 20.73
N SER A 333 -4.61 16.05 21.34
CA SER A 333 -5.67 15.29 20.68
C SER A 333 -6.78 16.17 20.08
N ILE A 334 -7.11 17.32 20.67
CA ILE A 334 -8.16 18.23 20.13
C ILE A 334 -7.74 18.89 18.81
N CYS A 335 -6.44 18.97 18.57
CA CYS A 335 -5.85 19.53 17.35
C CYS A 335 -5.80 18.50 16.21
N LEU A 336 -6.07 17.22 16.50
CA LEU A 336 -6.07 16.15 15.50
C LEU A 336 -7.44 16.00 14.82
N THR A 337 -7.49 15.17 13.77
CA THR A 337 -8.76 14.79 13.15
C THR A 337 -9.54 13.84 14.05
N GLN A 338 -10.87 13.78 13.89
CA GLN A 338 -11.70 12.82 14.63
C GLN A 338 -11.23 11.37 14.41
N ILE A 339 -10.80 11.05 13.18
CA ILE A 339 -10.28 9.71 12.83
C ILE A 339 -9.03 9.41 13.64
N ASP A 340 -8.08 10.35 13.74
CA ASP A 340 -6.85 10.15 14.50
C ASP A 340 -7.13 10.04 16.00
N GLN A 341 -8.09 10.81 16.52
CA GLN A 341 -8.56 10.67 17.90
C GLN A 341 -9.18 9.28 18.14
N THR A 342 -9.98 8.78 17.19
CA THR A 342 -10.54 7.41 17.25
C THR A 342 -9.42 6.36 17.19
N LEU A 343 -8.44 6.51 16.30
CA LEU A 343 -7.28 5.62 16.23
C LEU A 343 -6.54 5.61 17.57
N ILE A 344 -6.25 6.77 18.15
CA ILE A 344 -5.60 6.83 19.47
C ILE A 344 -6.44 6.09 20.51
N LYS A 345 -7.77 6.25 20.52
CA LYS A 345 -8.68 5.66 21.51
C LYS A 345 -8.93 4.16 21.34
N GLN A 346 -8.95 3.66 20.11
CA GLN A 346 -9.43 2.31 19.77
C GLN A 346 -8.39 1.44 19.08
N GLY A 347 -7.24 2.01 18.69
CA GLY A 347 -6.29 1.36 17.81
C GLY A 347 -6.82 1.18 16.39
N ASP A 348 -6.14 0.34 15.61
CA ASP A 348 -6.65 -0.15 14.33
C ASP A 348 -6.47 -1.66 14.26
N SER A 349 -7.21 -2.30 13.37
CA SER A 349 -7.11 -3.73 13.13
C SER A 349 -5.97 -4.08 12.19
N GLN A 350 -5.58 -5.34 12.25
CA GLN A 350 -4.62 -5.96 11.37
C GLN A 350 -4.91 -5.73 9.87
N GLY A 351 -3.87 -5.52 9.07
CA GLY A 351 -3.95 -5.19 7.65
C GLY A 351 -3.89 -3.69 7.34
N ASN A 352 -4.25 -2.84 8.31
CA ASN A 352 -4.15 -1.38 8.20
C ASN A 352 -3.30 -0.71 9.27
N ARG A 353 -3.16 -1.31 10.46
CA ARG A 353 -2.49 -0.68 11.61
C ARG A 353 -1.11 -0.06 11.33
N ASN A 354 -0.25 -0.65 10.50
CA ASN A 354 1.07 -0.03 10.20
C ASN A 354 0.90 1.22 9.32
N ASN A 355 0.00 1.16 8.34
CA ASN A 355 -0.30 2.29 7.47
C ASN A 355 -1.02 3.41 8.22
N SER A 356 -2.00 3.06 9.06
CA SER A 356 -2.73 3.99 9.91
C SER A 356 -1.82 4.59 10.98
N GLY A 357 -0.98 3.76 11.62
CA GLY A 357 0.06 4.19 12.55
C GLY A 357 1.06 5.14 11.91
N TYR A 358 1.54 4.85 10.69
CA TYR A 358 2.41 5.77 9.96
C TYR A 358 1.72 7.12 9.67
N LYS A 359 0.46 7.10 9.20
CA LYS A 359 -0.33 8.31 8.95
C LYS A 359 -0.54 9.11 10.24
N LEU A 360 -0.91 8.44 11.33
CA LEU A 360 -1.14 9.03 12.65
C LEU A 360 0.15 9.65 13.20
N ALA A 361 1.27 8.93 13.17
CA ALA A 361 2.58 9.42 13.62
C ALA A 361 2.97 10.70 12.86
N ARG A 362 2.77 10.74 11.53
CA ARG A 362 3.01 11.96 10.75
C ARG A 362 2.07 13.10 11.12
N ASN A 363 0.79 12.83 11.35
CA ASN A 363 -0.11 13.90 11.76
C ASN A 363 0.24 14.45 13.15
N LEU A 364 0.62 13.57 14.09
CA LEU A 364 1.08 13.94 15.43
C LEU A 364 2.32 14.83 15.36
N LEU A 365 3.37 14.40 14.64
CA LEU A 365 4.61 15.17 14.45
C LEU A 365 4.38 16.52 13.75
N GLY A 366 3.54 16.54 12.71
CA GLY A 366 3.25 17.77 11.98
C GLY A 366 2.42 18.76 12.81
N THR A 367 1.44 18.26 13.57
CA THR A 367 0.58 19.10 14.43
C THR A 367 1.38 19.68 15.59
N SER A 368 2.24 18.89 16.25
CA SER A 368 3.06 19.40 17.36
C SER A 368 4.05 20.47 16.91
N ALA A 369 4.73 20.25 15.78
CA ALA A 369 5.66 21.25 15.23
C ALA A 369 4.95 22.58 14.90
N ALA A 370 3.73 22.53 14.38
CA ALA A 370 2.93 23.72 14.11
C ALA A 370 2.49 24.45 15.39
N LEU A 371 2.28 23.73 16.50
CA LEU A 371 1.98 24.35 17.80
C LEU A 371 3.24 24.97 18.43
N GLU A 372 4.38 24.27 18.36
CA GLU A 372 5.69 24.73 18.83
C GLU A 372 6.13 26.01 18.12
N GLU A 373 6.01 26.08 16.79
CA GLU A 373 6.33 27.29 16.00
C GLU A 373 5.50 28.51 16.48
N GLN A 374 4.29 28.27 16.96
CA GLN A 374 3.40 29.31 17.46
C GLN A 374 3.55 29.56 18.96
N GLY A 375 4.37 28.78 19.67
CA GLY A 375 4.58 28.89 21.12
C GLY A 375 3.40 28.39 21.95
N ILE A 376 2.62 27.44 21.44
CA ILE A 376 1.46 26.86 22.14
C ILE A 376 1.89 25.56 22.84
N ALA A 377 1.85 25.56 24.18
CA ALA A 377 2.15 24.37 24.97
C ALA A 377 1.03 23.32 24.85
N TYR A 378 1.40 22.04 24.75
CA TYR A 378 0.43 20.95 24.59
C TYR A 378 0.82 19.70 25.40
N TYR A 379 -0.17 18.82 25.66
CA TYR A 379 0.02 17.53 26.32
C TYR A 379 -0.90 16.44 25.75
N PRO A 380 -0.59 15.14 25.91
CA PRO A 380 0.75 14.61 26.15
C PRO A 380 1.60 14.72 24.87
N THR A 381 2.84 14.23 24.91
CA THR A 381 3.74 14.27 23.76
C THR A 381 3.20 13.46 22.57
N PRO A 382 3.58 13.81 21.31
CA PRO A 382 3.26 13.04 20.11
C PRO A 382 3.56 11.55 20.27
N GLN A 383 4.74 11.24 20.83
CA GLN A 383 5.18 9.87 21.02
C GLN A 383 4.32 9.11 22.04
N SER A 384 3.83 9.80 23.09
CA SER A 384 2.90 9.21 24.06
C SER A 384 1.57 8.82 23.41
N LEU A 385 0.97 9.71 22.62
CA LEU A 385 -0.28 9.40 21.88
C LEU A 385 -0.08 8.26 20.88
N PHE A 386 1.07 8.22 20.20
CA PHE A 386 1.39 7.13 19.29
C PHE A 386 1.59 5.80 20.01
N ARG A 387 2.25 5.78 21.18
CA ARG A 387 2.36 4.57 22.02
C ARG A 387 0.98 4.09 22.51
N GLN A 388 0.07 5.00 22.85
CA GLN A 388 -1.31 4.63 23.19
C GLN A 388 -2.01 3.93 22.01
N TYR A 389 -1.87 4.49 20.80
CA TYR A 389 -2.36 3.85 19.58
C TYR A 389 -1.79 2.43 19.41
N CYS A 390 -0.47 2.26 19.58
CA CYS A 390 0.21 0.98 19.43
C CYS A 390 -0.33 -0.08 20.40
N LYS A 391 -0.53 0.30 21.67
CA LYS A 391 -1.09 -0.57 22.71
C LYS A 391 -2.54 -0.98 22.46
N ARG A 392 -3.32 -0.12 21.79
CA ARG A 392 -4.76 -0.32 21.51
C ARG A 392 -5.03 -1.01 20.18
N CYS A 393 -4.03 -1.15 19.30
CA CYS A 393 -4.18 -1.92 18.07
C CYS A 393 -4.58 -3.37 18.37
N ASN A 394 -5.26 -4.01 17.42
CA ASN A 394 -5.58 -5.43 17.53
C ASN A 394 -4.94 -6.26 16.39
N PRO A 395 -3.93 -7.10 16.70
CA PRO A 395 -3.23 -7.17 18.00
C PRO A 395 -2.41 -5.88 18.26
N PRO A 396 -1.85 -5.70 19.47
CA PRO A 396 -0.96 -4.58 19.74
C PRO A 396 0.26 -4.57 18.81
N LEU A 397 0.82 -3.39 18.55
CA LEU A 397 2.13 -3.26 17.89
C LEU A 397 3.21 -3.53 18.93
N ASP A 398 4.16 -4.41 18.62
CA ASP A 398 5.34 -4.60 19.47
C ASP A 398 6.25 -3.37 19.45
N ALA A 399 7.17 -3.28 20.42
CA ALA A 399 7.99 -2.09 20.63
C ALA A 399 8.88 -1.76 19.43
N GLU A 400 9.40 -2.77 18.74
CA GLU A 400 10.29 -2.61 17.60
C GLU A 400 9.50 -2.21 16.35
N GLU A 401 8.35 -2.85 16.08
CA GLU A 401 7.45 -2.46 15.00
C GLU A 401 6.95 -1.02 15.16
N ALA A 402 6.58 -0.64 16.39
CA ALA A 402 6.21 0.74 16.72
C ALA A 402 7.38 1.71 16.49
N LEU A 403 8.60 1.34 16.88
CA LEU A 403 9.79 2.15 16.68
C LEU A 403 10.09 2.37 15.18
N LEU A 404 10.02 1.31 14.37
CA LEU A 404 10.24 1.38 12.92
C LEU A 404 9.21 2.30 12.23
N ILE A 405 7.94 2.21 12.61
CA ILE A 405 6.89 3.09 12.10
C ILE A 405 7.18 4.55 12.48
N TRP A 406 7.55 4.79 13.74
CA TRP A 406 7.86 6.12 14.25
C TRP A 406 9.07 6.75 13.54
N GLN A 407 10.17 6.00 13.44
CA GLN A 407 11.38 6.44 12.73
C GLN A 407 11.10 6.73 11.26
N SER A 408 10.33 5.86 10.59
CA SER A 408 9.90 6.08 9.21
C SER A 408 9.07 7.35 9.05
N ALA A 409 8.16 7.63 10.00
CA ALA A 409 7.37 8.87 10.01
C ALA A 409 8.24 10.11 10.23
N ASN A 410 9.20 10.03 11.15
CA ASN A 410 10.11 11.12 11.51
C ASN A 410 11.19 11.41 10.45
N SER A 411 11.52 10.43 9.60
CA SER A 411 12.53 10.57 8.54
C SER A 411 12.19 11.61 7.45
N LYS A 412 10.95 12.13 7.44
CA LYS A 412 10.44 13.07 6.44
C LYS A 412 9.67 14.19 7.15
N PRO A 413 9.72 15.44 6.65
CA PRO A 413 8.91 16.50 7.22
C PRO A 413 7.43 16.14 7.22
N ALA A 414 6.82 16.40 8.36
CA ALA A 414 5.45 16.06 8.65
C ALA A 414 4.63 17.36 8.76
N TYR A 415 3.35 17.29 8.39
CA TYR A 415 2.47 18.46 8.35
C TYR A 415 1.14 18.11 9.01
N PRO A 416 0.49 19.06 9.69
CA PRO A 416 -0.84 18.84 10.24
C PRO A 416 -1.83 18.46 9.12
N THR A 417 -2.71 17.51 9.42
CA THR A 417 -3.78 17.10 8.49
C THR A 417 -4.92 18.12 8.48
N ARG A 418 -5.10 18.84 9.60
CA ARG A 418 -6.07 19.93 9.73
C ARG A 418 -5.40 21.26 9.41
N ASP A 419 -6.14 22.18 8.82
CA ASP A 419 -5.66 23.54 8.65
C ASP A 419 -5.57 24.29 9.98
N THR A 420 -4.70 25.30 9.99
CA THR A 420 -4.45 26.19 11.11
C THR A 420 -5.71 26.82 11.72
N ALA A 421 -6.67 27.27 10.91
CA ALA A 421 -7.89 27.88 11.41
C ALA A 421 -8.80 26.85 12.09
N SER A 422 -8.87 25.64 11.55
CA SER A 422 -9.55 24.51 12.17
C SER A 422 -8.95 24.14 13.52
N ILE A 423 -7.62 24.09 13.62
CA ILE A 423 -6.91 23.86 14.88
C ILE A 423 -7.22 24.99 15.88
N ALA A 424 -7.10 26.25 15.48
CA ALA A 424 -7.37 27.41 16.32
C ALA A 424 -8.80 27.39 16.89
N ARG A 425 -9.80 27.04 16.07
CA ARG A 425 -11.19 26.90 16.52
C ARG A 425 -11.35 25.82 17.59
N SER A 426 -10.69 24.67 17.44
CA SER A 426 -10.72 23.61 18.45
C SER A 426 -10.10 24.06 19.77
N ILE A 427 -9.00 24.81 19.71
CA ILE A 427 -8.35 25.37 20.91
C ILE A 427 -9.27 26.38 21.60
N LYS A 428 -9.85 27.33 20.85
CA LYS A 428 -10.77 28.32 21.40
C LYS A 428 -12.01 27.68 22.02
N TRP A 429 -12.58 26.69 21.34
CA TRP A 429 -13.71 25.92 21.87
C TRP A 429 -13.33 25.21 23.18
N TRP A 430 -12.19 24.50 23.21
CA TRP A 430 -11.73 23.83 24.42
C TRP A 430 -11.53 24.80 25.58
N ARG A 431 -10.87 25.96 25.37
CA ARG A 431 -10.71 27.01 26.39
C ARG A 431 -12.05 27.55 26.88
N SER A 432 -13.01 27.81 25.98
CA SER A 432 -14.35 28.28 26.38
C SER A 432 -15.10 27.28 27.25
N GLN A 433 -14.83 25.98 27.12
CA GLN A 433 -15.45 24.97 27.98
C GLN A 433 -14.76 24.84 29.35
N HIS A 434 -13.52 25.32 29.50
CA HIS A 434 -12.73 25.21 30.74
C HIS A 434 -12.66 26.54 31.51
N HIS A 435 -12.95 27.68 30.87
CA HIS A 435 -13.07 29.00 31.51
C HIS A 435 -14.54 29.37 31.83
N SER A 436 -15.52 28.48 31.63
CA SER A 436 -16.92 28.66 32.08
C SER A 436 -17.20 27.95 33.42
N THR A 437 -16.14 27.66 34.19
CA THR A 437 -16.17 26.98 35.49
C THR A 437 -15.38 27.74 36.57
N GLU A 438 -15.05 29.00 36.31
CA GLU A 438 -14.76 30.03 37.32
C GLU A 438 -15.94 31.01 37.31
#